data_AF-A0A7C6E8P7-F1
#
_entry.id   AF-A0A7C6E8P7-F1
#
_cell.length_a   1.000
_cell.length_b   1.000
_cell.length_c   1.000
_cell.angle_alpha   90.00
_cell.angle_beta   90.00
_cell.angle_gamma   90.00
#
_symmetry.space_group_name_H-M   'P 1'
#
loop_
_entity.id
_entity.type
_entity.pdbx_description
1 polymer ?
#
loop_
_entity_poly.entity_id
_entity_poly.type
_entity_poly.pdbx_seq_one_letter_code
_entity_poly.pdbx_strand_id
1 'polypeptide(L)'
;MWFEAVKVKNELFNLVLDKIKDNNDLYEFLKRVLVFNPKSYYILLFSAIYLLKLEKYKKALSLLNIILKNNTYSQNAVALAIKCLSKQSNNKTLETLAFKLQNNIKYTCKSCGYSTHLFFWKCPKCRSWDSAKVEL
;
A
#
# COMPACT_ATOMS: atom_id res chain seq x y z
N MET A 1 -12.61 17.67 11.90
CA MET A 1 -13.28 17.28 10.64
C MET A 1 -12.63 16.03 10.02
N TRP A 2 -11.33 16.03 9.70
CA TRP A 2 -10.67 14.87 9.08
C TRP A 2 -10.53 13.63 9.97
N PHE A 3 -10.25 13.81 11.28
CA PHE A 3 -10.12 12.69 12.21
C PHE A 3 -11.42 11.88 12.34
N GLU A 4 -12.58 12.54 12.37
CA GLU A 4 -13.88 11.88 12.44
C GLU A 4 -14.21 11.11 11.15
N ALA A 5 -13.83 11.64 9.98
CA ALA A 5 -14.01 10.95 8.71
C ALA A 5 -13.22 9.62 8.67
N VAL A 6 -11.99 9.61 9.18
CA VAL A 6 -11.14 8.41 9.24
C VAL A 6 -11.73 7.36 10.17
N LYS A 7 -12.38 7.74 11.27
CA LYS A 7 -13.04 6.79 12.18
C LYS A 7 -14.15 6.00 11.49
N VAL A 8 -14.88 6.65 10.60
CA VAL A 8 -16.04 6.05 9.90
C VAL A 8 -15.61 5.29 8.65
N LYS A 9 -14.65 5.83 7.88
CA LYS A 9 -14.18 5.24 6.61
C LYS A 9 -12.66 5.12 6.58
N ASN A 10 -12.16 4.02 7.12
CA ASN A 10 -10.72 3.73 7.22
C ASN A 10 -10.03 3.68 5.85
N GLU A 11 -10.75 3.24 4.80
CA GLU A 11 -10.24 3.17 3.43
C GLU A 11 -9.87 4.53 2.80
N LEU A 12 -10.41 5.64 3.33
CA LEU A 12 -10.11 6.99 2.85
C LEU A 12 -8.92 7.65 3.57
N PHE A 13 -8.27 6.93 4.48
CA PHE A 13 -7.25 7.49 5.36
C PHE A 13 -6.07 8.10 4.59
N ASN A 14 -5.67 7.50 3.47
CA ASN A 14 -4.60 8.04 2.63
C ASN A 14 -4.88 9.48 2.14
N LEU A 15 -6.13 9.78 1.79
CA LEU A 15 -6.54 11.12 1.31
C LEU A 15 -6.37 12.19 2.39
N VAL A 16 -6.57 11.81 3.65
CA VAL A 16 -6.37 12.70 4.79
C VAL A 16 -4.88 12.97 5.01
N LEU A 17 -4.07 11.93 4.95
CA LEU A 17 -2.61 12.05 5.13
C LEU A 17 -1.97 12.93 4.04
N ASP A 18 -2.45 12.87 2.80
CA ASP A 18 -1.96 13.72 1.69
C ASP A 18 -2.23 15.22 1.92
N LYS A 19 -3.16 15.58 2.82
CA LYS A 19 -3.44 16.99 3.16
C LYS A 19 -2.52 17.56 4.24
N ILE A 20 -1.82 16.71 5.00
CA ILE A 20 -0.94 17.15 6.07
C ILE A 20 0.47 17.34 5.50
N LYS A 21 0.87 18.60 5.31
CA LYS A 21 2.16 18.95 4.68
C LYS A 21 3.34 18.92 5.66
N ASP A 22 3.10 19.31 6.91
CA ASP A 22 4.14 19.32 7.93
C ASP A 22 4.42 17.91 8.45
N ASN A 23 5.69 17.54 8.51
CA ASN A 23 6.13 16.19 8.90
C ASN A 23 5.88 15.88 10.38
N ASN A 24 5.95 16.88 11.27
CA ASN A 24 5.69 16.71 12.69
C ASN A 24 4.19 16.55 12.93
N ASP A 25 3.35 17.40 12.31
CA ASP A 25 1.90 17.28 12.39
C ASP A 25 1.41 15.94 11.85
N LEU A 26 1.99 15.49 10.73
CA LEU A 26 1.72 14.17 10.15
C LEU A 26 2.07 13.07 11.16
N TYR A 27 3.25 13.15 11.78
CA TYR A 27 3.68 12.15 12.75
C TYR A 27 2.80 12.10 14.00
N GLU A 28 2.39 13.26 14.53
CA GLU A 28 1.45 13.36 15.65
C GLU A 28 0.08 12.80 15.28
N PHE A 29 -0.42 13.12 14.09
CA PHE A 29 -1.70 12.62 13.60
C PHE A 29 -1.70 11.09 13.48
N LEU A 30 -0.64 10.50 12.91
CA LEU A 30 -0.47 9.05 12.82
C LEU A 30 -0.52 8.38 14.20
N LYS A 31 0.17 8.93 15.20
CA LYS A 31 0.13 8.40 16.57
C LYS A 31 -1.29 8.37 17.13
N ARG A 32 -2.05 9.47 16.96
CA ARG A 32 -3.44 9.57 17.45
C ARG A 32 -4.35 8.54 16.79
N VAL A 33 -4.24 8.36 15.47
CA VAL A 33 -5.10 7.43 14.71
C VAL A 33 -4.79 5.97 15.05
N LEU A 34 -3.50 5.62 15.22
CA LEU A 34 -3.09 4.25 15.57
C LEU A 34 -3.60 3.81 16.95
N VAL A 35 -3.75 4.73 17.90
CA VAL A 35 -4.35 4.44 19.22
C VAL A 35 -5.83 4.11 19.08
N PHE A 36 -6.55 4.82 18.20
CA PHE A 36 -7.99 4.65 18.05
C PHE A 36 -8.36 3.39 17.26
N ASN A 37 -7.61 3.07 16.20
CA ASN A 37 -7.91 1.97 15.28
C ASN A 37 -6.70 1.03 15.06
N PRO A 38 -6.21 0.34 16.10
CA PRO A 38 -4.93 -0.39 16.06
C PRO A 38 -4.94 -1.65 15.17
N LYS A 39 -6.12 -2.17 14.79
CA LYS A 39 -6.26 -3.40 14.00
C LYS A 39 -6.73 -3.18 12.56
N SER A 40 -7.05 -1.93 12.19
CA SER A 40 -7.56 -1.63 10.86
C SER A 40 -6.47 -1.78 9.81
N TYR A 41 -6.70 -2.64 8.81
CA TYR A 41 -5.74 -2.91 7.74
C TYR A 41 -5.31 -1.64 7.00
N TYR A 42 -6.27 -0.81 6.57
CA TYR A 42 -5.98 0.44 5.85
C TYR A 42 -5.17 1.41 6.71
N ILE A 43 -5.51 1.56 7.99
CA ILE A 43 -4.80 2.45 8.90
C ILE A 43 -3.38 1.97 9.12
N LEU A 44 -3.17 0.67 9.37
CA LEU A 44 -1.84 0.09 9.53
C LEU A 44 -1.01 0.25 8.25
N LEU A 45 -1.59 -0.06 7.08
CA LEU A 45 -0.89 -0.01 5.79
C LEU A 45 -0.48 1.42 5.44
N PHE A 46 -1.42 2.37 5.46
CA PHE A 46 -1.11 3.75 5.11
C PHE A 46 -0.20 4.40 6.16
N SER A 47 -0.35 4.09 7.44
CA SER A 47 0.60 4.57 8.46
C SER A 47 2.01 4.05 8.19
N ALA A 48 2.18 2.78 7.82
CA ALA A 48 3.49 2.23 7.47
C ALA A 48 4.11 2.92 6.25
N ILE A 49 3.31 3.20 5.22
CA ILE A 49 3.76 3.93 4.01
C ILE A 49 4.27 5.33 4.38
N TYR A 50 3.53 6.08 5.19
CA TYR A 50 3.92 7.44 5.57
C TYR A 50 5.07 7.45 6.59
N LEU A 51 5.13 6.49 7.51
CA LEU A 51 6.29 6.32 8.38
C LEU A 51 7.56 6.00 7.59
N LEU A 52 7.45 5.27 6.48
CA LEU A 52 8.56 5.05 5.55
C LEU A 52 8.99 6.35 4.87
N LYS A 53 8.05 7.20 4.43
CA LYS A 53 8.36 8.55 3.90
C LYS A 53 9.07 9.43 4.93
N LEU A 54 8.72 9.28 6.21
CA LEU A 54 9.35 9.97 7.35
C LEU A 54 10.62 9.27 7.87
N GLU A 55 11.14 8.27 7.15
CA GLU A 55 12.33 7.49 7.50
C GLU A 55 12.25 6.75 8.85
N LYS A 56 11.04 6.54 9.39
CA LYS A 56 10.80 5.80 10.63
C LYS A 56 10.68 4.29 10.37
N TYR A 57 11.70 3.70 9.76
CA TYR A 57 11.69 2.31 9.26
C TYR A 57 11.31 1.26 10.30
N LYS A 58 11.84 1.36 11.52
CA LYS A 58 11.54 0.40 12.61
C LYS A 58 10.06 0.39 12.98
N LYS A 59 9.43 1.57 13.05
CA LYS A 59 7.99 1.72 13.35
C LYS A 59 7.14 1.26 12.18
N ALA A 60 7.55 1.57 10.94
CA ALA A 60 6.86 1.04 9.76
C ALA A 60 6.88 -0.50 9.72
N LEU A 61 8.05 -1.11 9.96
CA LEU A 61 8.21 -2.57 10.01
C LEU A 61 7.33 -3.21 11.09
N SER A 62 7.23 -2.61 12.28
CA SER A 62 6.37 -3.15 13.34
C SER A 62 4.90 -3.20 12.94
N LEU A 63 4.40 -2.18 12.24
CA LEU A 63 3.01 -2.16 11.76
C LEU A 63 2.80 -3.20 10.63
N LEU A 64 3.75 -3.32 9.71
CA LEU A 64 3.69 -4.30 8.62
C LEU A 64 3.70 -5.74 9.16
N ASN A 65 4.47 -6.01 10.23
CA ASN A 65 4.47 -7.32 10.88
C ASN A 65 3.10 -7.69 11.47
N ILE A 66 2.33 -6.71 11.96
CA ILE A 66 0.95 -6.95 12.43
C ILE A 66 0.06 -7.38 11.26
N ILE A 67 0.18 -6.70 10.10
CA ILE A 67 -0.58 -7.03 8.89
C ILE A 67 -0.24 -8.44 8.39
N LEU A 68 1.06 -8.77 8.32
CA LEU A 68 1.54 -10.06 7.84
C LEU A 68 1.13 -11.23 8.74
N LYS A 69 1.12 -11.04 10.07
CA LYS A 69 0.68 -12.07 11.02
C LYS A 69 -0.80 -12.40 10.92
N ASN A 70 -1.62 -11.43 10.53
CA ASN A 70 -3.07 -11.62 10.42
C ASN A 70 -3.50 -12.27 9.08
N ASN A 71 -2.56 -12.81 8.29
CA ASN A 71 -2.79 -13.47 6.99
C ASN A 71 -3.61 -12.65 5.98
N THR A 72 -3.72 -11.33 6.18
CA THR A 72 -4.20 -10.39 5.17
C THR A 72 -3.07 -10.18 4.16
N TYR A 73 -2.89 -11.17 3.28
CA TYR A 73 -1.91 -11.15 2.20
C TYR A 73 -2.19 -9.97 1.27
N SER A 74 -1.38 -8.92 1.39
CA SER A 74 -1.13 -8.01 0.29
C SER A 74 0.33 -8.11 -0.05
N GLN A 75 0.64 -8.56 -1.26
CA GLN A 75 1.99 -8.52 -1.83
C GLN A 75 2.67 -7.15 -1.59
N ASN A 76 1.87 -6.10 -1.52
CA ASN A 76 2.25 -4.76 -1.11
C ASN A 76 2.86 -4.69 0.31
N ALA A 77 2.25 -5.30 1.32
CA ALA A 77 2.79 -5.31 2.69
C ALA A 77 4.15 -6.04 2.75
N VAL A 78 4.31 -7.14 2.01
CA VAL A 78 5.59 -7.86 1.89
C VAL A 78 6.64 -6.97 1.23
N ALA A 79 6.32 -6.36 0.09
CA ALA A 79 7.23 -5.47 -0.62
C ALA A 79 7.66 -4.27 0.24
N LEU A 80 6.73 -3.68 0.99
CA LEU A 80 7.01 -2.59 1.93
C LEU A 80 7.90 -3.04 3.09
N ALA A 81 7.71 -4.25 3.62
CA ALA A 81 8.54 -4.77 4.70
C ALA A 81 9.98 -5.00 4.24
N ILE A 82 10.16 -5.58 3.05
CA ILE A 82 11.48 -5.76 2.43
C ILE A 82 12.15 -4.40 2.20
N LYS A 83 11.39 -3.38 1.75
CA LYS A 83 11.91 -2.01 1.61
C LYS A 83 12.34 -1.41 2.95
N CYS A 84 11.63 -1.67 4.05
CA CYS A 84 12.05 -1.23 5.38
C CYS A 84 13.35 -1.92 5.83
N LEU A 85 13.51 -3.21 5.53
CA LEU A 85 14.72 -3.97 5.87
C LEU A 85 15.91 -3.53 5.02
N SER A 86 15.71 -3.25 3.73
CA SER A 86 16.78 -2.78 2.85
C SER A 86 17.35 -1.44 3.30
N LYS A 87 16.49 -0.48 3.72
CA LYS A 87 16.95 0.82 4.24
C LYS A 87 17.68 0.71 5.58
N GLN A 88 17.29 -0.22 6.46
CA GLN A 88 17.97 -0.44 7.74
C GLN A 88 19.35 -1.10 7.58
N SER A 89 19.47 -2.03 6.64
CA SER A 89 20.70 -2.80 6.39
C SER A 89 21.56 -2.24 5.24
N ASN A 90 21.11 -1.15 4.60
CA ASN A 90 21.67 -0.59 3.37
C ASN A 90 21.92 -1.64 2.26
N ASN A 91 20.99 -2.60 2.13
CA ASN A 91 21.16 -3.75 1.25
C ASN A 91 20.45 -3.56 -0.10
N LYS A 92 21.25 -3.36 -1.17
CA LYS A 92 20.77 -3.16 -2.55
C LYS A 92 20.02 -4.35 -3.14
N THR A 93 20.32 -5.59 -2.72
CA THR A 93 19.62 -6.77 -3.25
C THR A 93 18.19 -6.82 -2.73
N LEU A 94 17.98 -6.50 -1.44
CA LEU A 94 16.64 -6.37 -0.85
C LEU A 94 15.86 -5.23 -1.49
N GLU A 95 16.51 -4.11 -1.80
CA GLU A 95 15.85 -2.99 -2.51
C GLU A 95 15.37 -3.41 -3.91
N THR A 96 16.20 -4.16 -4.65
CA THR A 96 15.83 -4.71 -5.96
C THR A 96 14.66 -5.70 -5.85
N LEU A 97 14.66 -6.55 -4.82
CA LEU A 97 13.57 -7.50 -4.56
C LEU A 97 12.26 -6.79 -4.22
N ALA A 98 12.30 -5.76 -3.37
CA ALA A 98 11.12 -4.96 -3.04
C ALA A 98 10.51 -4.33 -4.31
N PHE A 99 11.34 -3.82 -5.22
CA PHE A 99 10.88 -3.25 -6.49
C PHE A 99 10.18 -4.28 -7.39
N LYS A 100 10.77 -5.47 -7.54
CA LYS A 100 10.17 -6.56 -8.35
C LYS A 100 8.82 -7.02 -7.80
N LEU A 101 8.64 -6.97 -6.48
CA LEU A 101 7.40 -7.37 -5.83
C LEU A 101 6.31 -6.29 -5.89
N GLN A 102 6.66 -5.02 -6.11
CA GLN A 102 5.74 -3.88 -6.09
C GLN A 102 4.78 -3.81 -7.30
N ASN A 103 5.03 -4.55 -8.38
CA ASN A 103 4.33 -4.35 -9.66
C ASN A 103 4.01 -5.66 -10.41
N ASN A 104 3.04 -6.45 -9.92
CA ASN A 104 2.54 -7.60 -10.68
C ASN A 104 1.02 -7.62 -10.79
N ILE A 105 0.34 -6.46 -10.80
CA ILE A 105 -1.08 -6.46 -11.22
C ILE A 105 -1.10 -6.77 -12.72
N LYS A 106 -1.65 -7.92 -13.05
CA LYS A 106 -1.79 -8.37 -14.43
C LYS A 106 -3.26 -8.31 -14.81
N TYR A 107 -3.52 -7.72 -15.96
CA TYR A 107 -4.87 -7.58 -16.50
C TYR A 107 -5.02 -8.51 -17.70
N THR A 108 -6.05 -9.33 -17.69
CA THR A 108 -6.40 -10.22 -18.79
C THR A 108 -7.78 -9.90 -19.36
N CYS A 109 -7.89 -9.90 -20.69
CA CYS A 109 -9.15 -9.67 -21.38
C CYS A 109 -10.02 -10.92 -21.30
N LYS A 110 -11.21 -10.80 -20.70
CA LYS A 110 -12.19 -11.88 -20.57
C LYS A 110 -12.67 -12.41 -21.93
N SER A 111 -12.69 -11.57 -22.96
CA SER A 111 -13.22 -11.92 -24.28
C SER A 111 -12.21 -12.66 -25.17
N CYS A 112 -10.91 -12.36 -25.06
CA CYS A 112 -9.91 -12.87 -26.02
C CYS A 112 -8.57 -13.30 -25.40
N GLY A 113 -8.43 -13.24 -24.08
CA GLY A 113 -7.22 -13.65 -23.36
C GLY A 113 -6.00 -12.72 -23.51
N TYR A 114 -6.15 -11.53 -24.11
CA TYR A 114 -5.06 -10.55 -24.17
C TYR A 114 -4.59 -10.18 -22.76
N SER A 115 -3.29 -10.22 -22.50
CA SER A 115 -2.69 -9.97 -21.17
C SER A 115 -1.75 -8.76 -21.20
N THR A 116 -1.81 -7.92 -20.18
CA THR A 116 -0.94 -6.74 -20.02
C THR A 116 -0.80 -6.35 -18.55
N HIS A 117 0.23 -5.56 -18.21
CA HIS A 117 0.39 -4.95 -16.89
C HIS A 117 -0.27 -3.56 -16.77
N LEU A 118 -0.83 -3.05 -17.87
CA LEU A 118 -1.53 -1.76 -17.91
C LEU A 118 -3.04 -1.98 -17.98
N PHE A 119 -3.80 -1.28 -17.15
CA PHE A 119 -5.25 -1.31 -17.23
C PHE A 119 -5.73 -0.81 -18.60
N PHE A 120 -6.77 -1.44 -19.15
CA PHE A 120 -7.38 -1.04 -20.43
C PHE A 120 -8.90 -1.02 -20.31
N TRP A 121 -9.52 0.05 -20.81
CA TRP A 121 -10.97 0.13 -20.97
C TRP A 121 -11.46 -0.61 -22.22
N LYS A 122 -10.68 -0.51 -23.30
CA LYS A 122 -10.93 -1.18 -24.58
C LYS A 122 -9.75 -2.09 -24.89
N CYS A 123 -10.02 -3.38 -25.11
CA CYS A 123 -8.96 -4.34 -25.39
C CYS A 123 -8.24 -4.00 -26.71
N PRO A 124 -6.90 -3.85 -26.72
CA PRO A 124 -6.14 -3.56 -27.94
C PRO A 124 -6.25 -4.66 -29.01
N LYS A 125 -6.48 -5.92 -28.58
CA LYS A 125 -6.54 -7.09 -29.47
C LYS A 125 -7.93 -7.30 -30.08
N CYS A 126 -8.97 -7.44 -29.25
CA CYS A 126 -10.33 -7.77 -29.73
C CYS A 126 -11.29 -6.57 -29.74
N ARG A 127 -10.86 -5.39 -29.30
CA ARG A 127 -11.65 -4.14 -29.25
C ARG A 127 -12.89 -4.19 -28.35
N SER A 128 -13.10 -5.27 -27.59
CA SER A 128 -14.16 -5.35 -26.58
C SER A 128 -13.93 -4.31 -25.49
N TRP A 129 -15.02 -3.69 -25.05
CA TRP A 129 -15.05 -2.77 -23.93
C TRP A 129 -15.26 -3.51 -22.62
N ASP A 130 -14.77 -2.93 -21.52
CA ASP A 130 -14.99 -3.39 -20.14
C ASP A 130 -14.65 -4.88 -19.92
N SER A 131 -13.67 -5.37 -20.66
CA SER A 131 -13.28 -6.78 -20.65
C SER A 131 -12.05 -7.06 -19.80
N ALA A 132 -11.45 -6.04 -19.17
CA ALA A 132 -10.30 -6.23 -18.29
C ALA A 132 -10.71 -7.01 -17.02
N LYS A 133 -9.95 -8.05 -16.69
CA LYS A 133 -10.00 -8.82 -15.45
C LYS A 133 -8.66 -8.69 -14.75
N VAL A 134 -8.68 -8.44 -13.45
CA VAL A 134 -7.45 -8.47 -12.63
C VAL A 134 -7.12 -9.92 -12.29
N GLU A 135 -5.88 -10.33 -12.55
CA GLU A 135 -5.27 -11.53 -11.96
C GLU A 135 -4.53 -11.07 -10.69
N LEU A 136 -5.04 -11.50 -9.53
CA LEU A 136 -4.46 -11.28 -8.20
C LEU A 136 -3.58 -12.46 -7.81
#